data_AF-A0A1C5WAX7-F1
#
_entry.id   AF-A0A1C5WAX7-F1
#
_cell.length_a   1.000
_cell.length_b   1.000
_cell.length_c   1.000
_cell.angle_alpha   90.00
_cell.angle_beta   90.00
_cell.angle_gamma   90.00
#
_symmetry.space_group_name_H-M   'P 1'
#
loop_
_entity.id
_entity.type
_entity.pdbx_description
1 polymer ?
#
loop_
_entity_poly.entity_id
_entity_poly.type
_entity_poly.pdbx_seq_one_letter_code
_entity_poly.pdbx_strand_id
1 'polypeptide(L)'
;MTMKQRSEVAADRAASYLREMGIRPSSKAYQYLLFALTQLQCGTPFQNSIWELTAIHFGQKRENVLACVRREIAHAFRMAPDRFSNERVGDVPARPPQSMAFLRLGLYMINRVVY
;
A
#
# COMPACT_ATOMS: atom_id res chain seq x y z
N MET A 1 0.86 24.60 4.11
CA MET A 1 1.60 23.35 4.29
C MET A 1 2.78 23.33 3.33
N THR A 2 4.00 23.17 3.83
CA THR A 2 5.18 22.96 2.99
C THR A 2 5.17 21.54 2.42
N MET A 3 5.80 21.31 1.25
CA MET A 3 5.83 19.98 0.59
C MET A 3 6.33 18.87 1.53
N LYS A 4 7.34 19.17 2.34
CA LYS A 4 7.93 18.23 3.31
C LYS A 4 6.93 17.76 4.37
N GLN A 5 6.13 18.69 4.87
CA GLN A 5 5.10 18.39 5.86
C GLN A 5 3.97 17.53 5.26
N ARG A 6 3.65 17.73 3.98
CA ARG A 6 2.66 16.91 3.26
C ARG A 6 3.15 15.47 3.04
N SER A 7 4.44 15.27 2.76
CA SER A 7 5.01 13.93 2.60
C SER A 7 5.10 13.16 3.92
N GLU A 8 5.42 13.83 5.02
CA GLU A 8 5.47 13.21 6.35
C GLU A 8 4.09 12.72 6.78
N VAL A 9 3.06 13.59 6.67
CA VAL A 9 1.67 13.22 6.97
C VAL A 9 1.17 12.08 6.09
N ALA A 10 1.54 12.07 4.80
CA ALA A 10 1.17 10.99 3.89
C ALA A 10 1.83 9.65 4.26
N ALA A 11 3.10 9.69 4.69
CA ALA A 11 3.83 8.52 5.15
C ALA A 11 3.25 7.96 6.44
N ASP A 12 2.88 8.81 7.41
CA ASP A 12 2.25 8.37 8.66
C ASP A 12 0.91 7.69 8.40
N ARG A 13 0.08 8.28 7.54
CA ARG A 13 -1.21 7.68 7.13
C ARG A 13 -1.02 6.35 6.42
N ALA A 14 -0.04 6.26 5.52
CA ALA A 14 0.30 5.02 4.83
C ALA A 14 0.81 3.95 5.82
N ALA A 15 1.64 4.32 6.79
CA ALA A 15 2.14 3.42 7.81
C ALA A 15 1.01 2.87 8.70
N SER A 16 0.06 3.73 9.11
CA SER A 16 -1.13 3.32 9.87
C SER A 16 -1.95 2.30 9.08
N TYR A 17 -2.27 2.59 7.82
CA TYR A 17 -2.98 1.65 6.95
C TYR A 17 -2.26 0.31 6.82
N LEU A 18 -0.95 0.32 6.55
CA LEU A 18 -0.19 -0.93 6.39
C LEU A 18 -0.18 -1.76 7.68
N ARG A 19 -0.14 -1.11 8.85
CA ARG A 19 -0.23 -1.76 10.15
C ARG A 19 -1.60 -2.39 10.37
N GLU A 20 -2.68 -1.67 10.05
CA GLU A 20 -4.05 -2.19 10.11
C GLU A 20 -4.20 -3.44 9.24
N MET A 21 -3.68 -3.40 8.01
CA MET A 21 -3.70 -4.53 7.08
C MET A 21 -2.80 -5.71 7.49
N GLY A 22 -2.00 -5.57 8.55
CA GLY A 22 -1.10 -6.64 9.03
C GLY A 22 0.16 -6.84 8.20
N ILE A 23 0.57 -5.83 7.42
CA ILE A 23 1.84 -5.85 6.68
C ILE A 23 2.99 -5.66 7.68
N ARG A 24 3.97 -6.56 7.66
CA ARG A 24 5.06 -6.56 8.66
C ARG A 24 6.06 -5.43 8.40
N PRO A 25 6.33 -4.53 9.37
CA PRO A 25 7.32 -3.45 9.21
C PRO A 25 8.74 -3.92 8.90
N SER A 26 9.10 -5.13 9.33
CA SER A 26 10.41 -5.75 9.06
C SER A 26 10.57 -6.28 7.63
N SER A 27 9.48 -6.35 6.84
CA SER A 27 9.53 -6.86 5.47
C SER A 27 10.02 -5.79 4.48
N LYS A 28 10.78 -6.21 3.45
CA LYS A 28 11.11 -5.30 2.33
C LYS A 28 9.86 -4.78 1.61
N ALA A 29 8.82 -5.61 1.55
CA ALA A 29 7.53 -5.24 0.95
C ALA A 29 6.88 -4.05 1.66
N TYR A 30 7.03 -3.93 2.98
CA TYR A 30 6.53 -2.78 3.73
C TYR A 30 7.15 -1.47 3.24
N GLN A 31 8.47 -1.43 3.04
CA GLN A 31 9.15 -0.23 2.54
C GLN A 31 8.67 0.14 1.12
N TYR A 32 8.49 -0.87 0.25
CA TYR A 32 7.97 -0.66 -1.10
C TYR A 32 6.53 -0.12 -1.11
N LEU A 33 5.66 -0.71 -0.29
CA LEU A 33 4.26 -0.29 -0.15
C LEU A 33 4.15 1.11 0.47
N LEU A 34 4.94 1.39 1.50
CA LEU A 34 4.97 2.69 2.17
C LEU A 34 5.37 3.79 1.18
N PHE A 35 6.42 3.56 0.41
CA PHE A 35 6.86 4.49 -0.63
C PHE A 35 5.76 4.70 -1.68
N ALA A 36 5.23 3.63 -2.25
CA ALA A 36 4.20 3.71 -3.29
C ALA A 36 2.94 4.45 -2.81
N LEU A 37 2.43 4.14 -1.62
CA LEU A 37 1.26 4.82 -1.04
C LEU A 37 1.53 6.30 -0.75
N THR A 38 2.71 6.62 -0.21
CA THR A 38 3.11 8.01 0.06
C THR A 38 3.16 8.82 -1.24
N GLN A 39 3.80 8.28 -2.28
CA GLN A 39 3.89 8.94 -3.59
C GLN A 39 2.51 9.17 -4.22
N LEU A 40 1.63 8.18 -4.14
CA LEU A 40 0.25 8.29 -4.64
C LEU A 40 -0.56 9.33 -3.86
N GLN A 41 -0.45 9.39 -2.52
CA GLN A 41 -1.10 10.42 -1.70
C GLN A 41 -0.58 11.83 -1.97
N CYS A 42 0.71 11.96 -2.28
CA CYS A 42 1.30 13.24 -2.66
C CYS A 42 0.89 13.71 -4.07
N GLY A 43 0.17 12.88 -4.83
CA GLY A 43 -0.32 13.24 -6.16
C GLY A 43 0.73 13.08 -7.27
N THR A 44 1.61 12.07 -7.14
CA THR A 44 2.60 11.76 -8.19
C THR A 44 1.95 11.65 -9.58
N PRO A 45 2.57 12.18 -10.65
CA PRO A 45 2.08 11.98 -12.02
C PRO A 45 2.29 10.53 -12.49
N PHE A 46 3.14 9.75 -11.82
CA PHE A 46 3.51 8.39 -12.22
C PHE A 46 2.56 7.30 -11.68
N GLN A 47 1.26 7.57 -11.56
CA GLN A 47 0.31 6.62 -10.95
C GLN A 47 0.26 5.28 -11.68
N ASN A 48 0.30 5.32 -13.02
CA ASN A 48 0.27 4.12 -13.86
C ASN A 48 1.60 3.33 -13.86
N SER A 49 2.70 3.99 -13.45
CA SER A 49 4.05 3.43 -13.43
C SER A 49 4.64 3.44 -12.02
N ILE A 50 3.78 3.35 -10.99
CA ILE A 50 4.18 3.49 -9.59
C ILE A 50 5.16 2.38 -9.16
N TRP A 51 5.02 1.18 -9.75
CA TRP A 51 5.88 0.05 -9.43
C TRP A 51 7.26 0.20 -10.07
N GLU A 52 7.34 0.78 -11.26
CA GLU A 52 8.57 1.17 -11.94
C GLU A 52 9.28 2.27 -11.14
N LEU A 53 8.55 3.30 -10.70
CA LEU A 53 9.10 4.35 -9.84
C LEU A 53 9.65 3.78 -8.53
N THR A 54 8.91 2.87 -7.89
CA THR A 54 9.33 2.18 -6.67
C THR A 54 10.60 1.35 -6.94
N ALA A 55 10.63 0.61 -8.05
CA ALA A 55 11.77 -0.20 -8.44
C ALA A 55 13.03 0.66 -8.65
N ILE A 56 12.90 1.80 -9.35
CA ILE A 56 14.00 2.76 -9.54
C ILE A 56 14.47 3.32 -8.20
N HIS A 57 13.55 3.74 -7.33
CA HIS A 57 13.87 4.32 -6.03
C HIS A 57 14.71 3.38 -5.14
N PHE A 58 14.39 2.08 -5.16
CA PHE A 58 15.08 1.08 -4.34
C PHE A 58 16.21 0.33 -5.08
N GLY A 59 16.54 0.71 -6.32
CA GLY A 59 17.55 0.02 -7.13
C GLY A 59 17.23 -1.46 -7.37
N GLN A 60 15.96 -1.78 -7.60
CA GLN A 60 15.46 -3.15 -7.79
C GLN A 60 14.82 -3.33 -9.17
N LYS A 61 14.68 -4.58 -9.60
CA LYS A 61 13.81 -4.92 -10.73
C LYS A 61 12.34 -4.86 -10.32
N ARG A 62 11.48 -4.40 -11.22
CA ARG A 62 10.02 -4.31 -11.00
C ARG A 62 9.43 -5.65 -10.57
N GLU A 63 9.86 -6.74 -11.18
CA GLU A 63 9.38 -8.09 -10.92
C GLU A 63 9.69 -8.51 -9.48
N ASN A 64 10.88 -8.16 -8.98
CA ASN A 64 11.29 -8.47 -7.61
C ASN A 64 10.46 -7.69 -6.59
N VAL A 65 10.24 -6.40 -6.84
CA VAL A 65 9.38 -5.55 -5.99
C VAL A 65 7.98 -6.16 -5.93
N LEU A 66 7.37 -6.45 -7.07
CA LEU A 66 6.03 -7.03 -7.15
C LEU A 66 5.97 -8.42 -6.51
N ALA A 67 6.98 -9.26 -6.68
CA ALA A 67 7.03 -10.57 -6.06
C ALA A 67 7.06 -10.48 -4.52
N CYS A 68 7.88 -9.58 -3.96
CA CYS A 68 7.91 -9.30 -2.53
C CYS A 68 6.56 -8.80 -2.03
N VAL A 69 5.98 -7.82 -2.71
CA VAL A 69 4.68 -7.23 -2.33
C VAL A 69 3.56 -8.27 -2.38
N ARG A 70 3.48 -9.08 -3.44
CA ARG A 70 2.47 -10.14 -3.57
C ARG A 70 2.57 -11.17 -2.45
N ARG A 71 3.79 -11.60 -2.10
CA ARG A 71 4.01 -12.55 -1.00
C ARG A 71 3.56 -11.99 0.34
N GLU A 72 3.88 -10.73 0.61
CA GLU A 72 3.51 -10.10 1.88
C GLU A 72 2.00 -9.86 1.98
N ILE A 73 1.36 -9.39 0.91
CA ILE A 73 -0.12 -9.25 0.86
C ILE A 73 -0.79 -10.61 1.05
N ALA A 74 -0.32 -11.65 0.35
CA ALA A 74 -0.89 -12.99 0.48
C ALA A 74 -0.71 -13.56 1.90
N HIS A 75 0.43 -13.28 2.54
CA HIS A 75 0.67 -13.64 3.93
C HIS A 75 -0.30 -12.91 4.86
N ALA A 76 -0.38 -11.58 4.78
CA ALA A 76 -1.25 -10.78 5.62
C ALA A 76 -2.73 -11.18 5.46
N PHE A 77 -3.16 -11.39 4.22
CA PHE A 77 -4.49 -11.88 3.90
C PHE A 77 -4.78 -13.26 4.50
N ARG A 78 -3.82 -14.19 4.47
CA ARG A 78 -3.99 -15.51 5.10
C ARG A 78 -4.16 -15.40 6.62
N MET A 79 -3.46 -14.45 7.25
CA MET A 79 -3.51 -14.27 8.70
C MET A 79 -4.81 -13.64 9.17
N ALA A 80 -5.38 -12.72 8.38
CA ALA A 80 -6.60 -11.99 8.72
C ALA A 80 -7.26 -11.45 7.44
N PRO A 81 -8.07 -12.28 6.74
CA PRO A 81 -8.68 -11.90 5.46
C PRO A 81 -9.78 -10.84 5.63
N ASP A 82 -10.40 -10.79 6.81
CA ASP A 82 -11.42 -9.81 7.23
C ASP A 82 -10.94 -8.36 7.07
N ARG A 83 -9.65 -8.09 7.29
CA ARG A 83 -9.03 -6.76 7.15
C ARG A 83 -9.06 -6.22 5.73
N PHE A 84 -9.22 -7.10 4.74
CA PHE A 84 -9.27 -6.77 3.32
C PHE A 84 -10.71 -6.60 2.81
N SER A 85 -11.70 -6.80 3.68
CA SER A 85 -13.10 -6.62 3.34
C SER A 85 -13.40 -5.13 3.22
N ASN A 86 -14.16 -4.78 2.19
CA ASN A 86 -14.70 -3.44 2.07
C ASN A 86 -16.05 -3.45 2.80
N GLU A 87 -16.24 -2.64 3.84
CA GLU A 87 -17.45 -2.62 4.68
C GLU A 87 -18.76 -2.48 3.86
N ARG A 88 -18.68 -1.94 2.64
CA ARG A 88 -19.81 -1.81 1.71
C ARG A 88 -20.32 -3.14 1.14
N VAL A 89 -19.49 -4.19 1.13
CA VAL A 89 -19.81 -5.46 0.46
C VAL A 89 -20.14 -6.55 1.47
N GLY A 90 -19.75 -6.40 2.74
CA GLY A 90 -20.04 -7.35 3.82
C GLY A 90 -19.40 -8.74 3.65
N ASP A 91 -18.77 -9.01 2.51
CA ASP A 91 -18.21 -10.29 2.14
C ASP A 91 -16.69 -10.26 2.24
N VAL A 92 -16.14 -11.31 2.86
CA VAL A 92 -14.69 -11.49 2.99
C VAL A 92 -14.18 -11.94 1.63
N PRO A 93 -13.12 -11.31 1.08
CA PRO A 93 -12.61 -11.72 -0.23
C PRO A 93 -12.23 -13.21 -0.20
N ALA A 94 -12.51 -13.96 -1.27
CA ALA A 94 -12.07 -15.36 -1.36
C ALA A 94 -10.57 -15.51 -1.71
N ARG A 95 -9.92 -14.42 -2.12
CA ARG A 95 -8.52 -14.39 -2.60
C ARG A 95 -7.82 -13.10 -2.17
N PRO A 96 -6.50 -13.13 -1.95
CA PRO A 96 -5.74 -11.92 -1.67
C PRO A 96 -5.83 -10.94 -2.85
N PRO A 97 -5.89 -9.63 -2.59
CA PRO A 97 -5.95 -8.64 -3.65
C PRO A 97 -4.65 -8.60 -4.44
N GLN A 98 -4.77 -8.23 -5.72
CA GLN A 98 -3.60 -7.88 -6.52
C GLN A 98 -2.92 -6.61 -5.97
N SER A 99 -1.61 -6.47 -6.19
CA SER A 99 -0.81 -5.36 -5.63
C SER A 99 -1.40 -3.98 -5.92
N MET A 100 -1.89 -3.74 -7.14
CA MET A 100 -2.52 -2.46 -7.49
C MET A 100 -3.89 -2.28 -6.82
N ALA A 101 -4.69 -3.34 -6.71
CA ALA A 101 -5.97 -3.29 -6.01
C ALA A 101 -5.77 -3.00 -4.51
N PHE A 102 -4.72 -3.56 -3.91
CA PHE A 102 -4.31 -3.24 -2.54
C PHE A 102 -3.94 -1.75 -2.38
N LEU A 103 -3.14 -1.18 -3.28
CA LEU A 103 -2.82 0.25 -3.23
C LEU A 103 -4.07 1.13 -3.36
N ARG A 104 -4.99 0.79 -4.27
CA ARG A 104 -6.24 1.53 -4.46
C ARG A 104 -7.14 1.46 -3.22
N LEU A 105 -7.25 0.29 -2.59
CA LEU A 105 -7.96 0.12 -1.33
C LEU A 105 -7.32 0.98 -0.23
N GLY A 106 -5.99 0.98 -0.14
CA GLY A 106 -5.26 1.84 0.79
C GLY A 106 -5.53 3.32 0.59
N LEU A 107 -5.47 3.80 -0.65
CA LEU A 107 -5.81 5.19 -0.96
C LEU A 107 -7.25 5.53 -0.59
N TYR A 108 -8.21 4.63 -0.86
CA TYR A 108 -9.60 4.82 -0.46
C TYR A 108 -9.74 4.92 1.06
N MET A 109 -9.18 3.96 1.80
CA MET A 109 -9.25 3.91 3.27
C MET A 109 -8.60 5.14 3.91
N ILE A 110 -7.39 5.49 3.47
CA ILE A 110 -6.63 6.64 3.98
C ILE A 110 -7.38 7.96 3.76
N ASN A 111 -8.00 8.13 2.59
CA ASN A 111 -8.77 9.34 2.29
C ASN A 111 -10.13 9.36 2.99
N ARG A 112 -10.68 8.21 3.39
CA ARG A 112 -11.96 8.10 4.10
C ARG A 112 -11.88 8.60 5.54
N VAL A 113 -10.71 8.51 6.19
CA VAL A 113 -10.46 8.96 7.57
C VAL A 113 -10.39 10.51 7.68
N VAL A 114 -10.53 11.24 6.57
CA VAL A 114 -10.39 12.71 6.52
C VAL A 114 -11.73 13.46 6.70
N TYR A 115 -12.85 12.76 6.93
CA TYR A 115 -14.16 13.38 7.18
C TYR A 115 -14.75 12.96 8.52
#